data_AF-A0A7W4WE05-F1
#
_entry.id   AF-A0A7W4WE05-F1
#
_cell.length_a   1.000
_cell.length_b   1.000
_cell.length_c   1.000
_cell.angle_alpha   90.00
_cell.angle_beta   90.00
_cell.angle_gamma   90.00
#
_symmetry.space_group_name_H-M   'P 1'
#
loop_
_entity.id
_entity.type
_entity.pdbx_description
1 polymer ?
#
loop_
_entity_poly.entity_id
_entity_poly.type
_entity_poly.pdbx_seq_one_letter_code
_entity_poly.pdbx_strand_id
1 'polypeptide(L)'
;MNFGEKLKQLRQDQNLTQPQLAEAVGIEQSYLSKLENEKCLPSSDVFSRILEVFQLGVGDFFEDLNHRSRLQLRQIPEVAHHFDQQKQLIIGNRRRWLLGSALLLAIGAALIYSGATKLFVPAIVYQYMSHGIVAEGEPKELFSILELSCTGSACERRASLEERIDEDFLTTRRFRGDVFNIPVEGGSRTYYRKTSRSTDPWQNKAVAAFGVLLTFLGLTGIALEKKLSRFE
;
A
#
# COMPACT_ATOMS: atom_id res chain seq x y z
N MET A 1 33.59 28.24 -15.74
CA MET A 1 34.69 28.97 -15.09
C MET A 1 35.27 28.14 -13.95
N ASN A 2 36.49 28.42 -13.51
CA ASN A 2 37.04 27.80 -12.30
C ASN A 2 36.76 28.64 -11.03
N PHE A 3 37.16 28.14 -9.86
CA PHE A 3 36.92 28.82 -8.58
C PHE A 3 37.56 30.22 -8.53
N GLY A 4 38.84 30.31 -8.92
CA GLY A 4 39.59 31.57 -8.86
C GLY A 4 39.04 32.62 -9.82
N GLU A 5 38.64 32.20 -11.02
CA GLU A 5 37.96 33.03 -12.03
C GLU A 5 36.62 33.56 -11.52
N LYS A 6 35.80 32.71 -10.89
CA LYS A 6 34.51 33.14 -10.32
C LYS A 6 34.71 34.12 -9.18
N LEU A 7 35.67 33.87 -8.29
CA LEU A 7 36.01 34.78 -7.19
C LEU A 7 36.49 36.13 -7.72
N LYS A 8 37.34 36.13 -8.74
CA LYS A 8 37.84 37.33 -9.40
C LYS A 8 36.72 38.12 -10.08
N GLN A 9 35.79 37.43 -10.73
CA GLN A 9 34.61 38.04 -11.36
C GLN A 9 33.74 38.74 -10.30
N LEU A 10 33.36 38.04 -9.23
CA LEU A 10 32.54 38.61 -8.15
C LEU A 10 33.21 39.84 -7.52
N ARG A 11 34.53 39.79 -7.34
CA ARG A 11 35.31 40.95 -6.87
C ARG A 11 35.19 42.14 -7.82
N GLN A 12 35.31 41.90 -9.13
CA GLN A 12 35.22 42.93 -10.16
C GLN A 12 33.81 43.50 -10.27
N ASP A 13 32.78 42.67 -10.15
CA ASP A 13 31.37 43.07 -10.19
C ASP A 13 31.02 44.03 -9.04
N GLN A 14 31.67 43.89 -7.88
CA GLN A 14 31.55 44.81 -6.75
C GLN A 14 32.59 45.96 -6.76
N ASN A 15 33.39 46.10 -7.82
CA ASN A 15 34.47 47.09 -7.94
C ASN A 15 35.51 47.07 -6.79
N LEU A 16 35.74 45.90 -6.19
CA LEU A 16 36.69 45.74 -5.09
C LEU A 16 38.11 45.51 -5.60
N THR A 17 39.10 46.09 -4.93
CA THR A 17 40.52 45.73 -5.11
C THR A 17 40.85 44.44 -4.35
N GLN A 18 41.94 43.75 -4.71
CA GLN A 18 42.37 42.56 -3.97
C GLN A 18 42.58 42.82 -2.46
N PRO A 19 43.24 43.92 -2.03
CA PRO A 19 43.35 44.22 -0.61
C PRO A 19 42.00 44.42 0.09
N GLN A 20 41.06 45.12 -0.56
CA GLN A 20 39.73 45.36 0.01
C GLN A 20 38.92 44.07 0.18
N LEU A 21 38.95 43.17 -0.81
CA LEU A 21 38.28 41.88 -0.67
C LEU A 21 38.97 41.02 0.39
N ALA A 22 40.30 41.04 0.45
CA ALA A 22 41.05 40.29 1.45
C ALA A 22 40.69 40.76 2.87
N GLU A 23 40.59 42.07 3.08
CA GLU A 23 40.13 42.68 4.33
C GLU A 23 38.69 42.32 4.67
N ALA A 24 37.77 42.41 3.70
CA ALA A 24 36.35 42.06 3.88
C ALA A 24 36.15 40.59 4.26
N VAL A 25 36.92 39.68 3.66
CA VAL A 25 36.90 38.25 3.97
C VAL A 25 37.69 37.94 5.26
N GLY A 26 38.58 38.85 5.69
CA GLY A 26 39.45 38.67 6.86
C GLY A 26 40.60 37.68 6.61
N ILE A 27 41.28 37.82 5.46
CA ILE A 27 42.45 37.04 5.07
C ILE A 27 43.58 37.94 4.56
N GLU A 28 44.80 37.40 4.43
CA GLU A 28 45.88 38.13 3.80
C GLU A 28 45.67 38.30 2.29
N GLN A 29 46.05 39.46 1.75
CA GLN A 29 46.05 39.70 0.29
C GLN A 29 46.87 38.63 -0.46
N SER A 30 47.99 38.19 0.13
CA SER A 30 48.84 37.13 -0.43
C SER A 30 48.08 35.82 -0.62
N TYR A 31 47.18 35.50 0.31
CA TYR A 31 46.33 34.32 0.27
C TYR A 31 45.19 34.48 -0.73
N LEU A 32 44.53 35.65 -0.76
CA LEU A 32 43.52 35.95 -1.78
C LEU A 32 44.07 35.83 -3.20
N SER A 33 45.29 36.34 -3.44
CA SER A 33 45.96 36.21 -4.74
C SER A 33 46.22 34.74 -5.11
N LYS A 34 46.58 33.89 -4.14
CA LYS A 34 46.74 32.44 -4.38
C LYS A 34 45.40 31.77 -4.70
N LEU A 35 44.31 32.19 -4.06
CA LEU A 35 42.95 31.70 -4.34
C LEU A 35 42.49 32.08 -5.75
N GLU A 36 42.63 33.34 -6.15
CA GLU A 36 42.24 33.82 -7.49
C GLU A 36 43.06 33.16 -8.62
N ASN A 37 44.31 32.77 -8.34
CA ASN A 37 45.21 32.14 -9.31
C ASN A 37 45.25 30.59 -9.23
N GLU A 38 44.27 29.95 -8.58
CA GLU A 38 44.15 28.49 -8.43
C GLU A 38 45.36 27.80 -7.77
N LYS A 39 46.16 28.52 -6.98
CA LYS A 39 47.34 27.96 -6.30
C LYS A 39 46.98 27.21 -5.02
N CYS A 40 45.82 27.48 -4.44
CA CYS A 40 45.29 26.80 -3.27
C CYS A 40 43.76 26.85 -3.24
N LEU A 41 43.15 25.99 -2.41
CA LEU A 41 41.73 26.02 -2.09
C LEU A 41 41.49 26.79 -0.78
N PRO A 42 40.31 27.43 -0.61
CA PRO A 42 39.95 28.04 0.66
C PRO A 42 39.69 26.97 1.72
N SER A 43 39.95 27.29 2.99
CA SER A 43 39.39 26.51 4.10
C SER A 43 37.88 26.70 4.17
N SER A 44 37.20 25.88 4.98
CA SER A 44 35.76 26.01 5.23
C SER A 44 35.38 27.42 5.65
N ASP A 45 35.97 27.90 6.74
CA ASP A 45 35.67 29.22 7.32
C ASP A 45 35.98 30.38 6.36
N VAL A 46 36.94 30.22 5.45
CA VAL A 46 37.24 31.24 4.44
C VAL A 46 36.18 31.20 3.35
N PHE A 47 35.73 30.02 2.93
CA PHE A 47 34.67 29.88 1.94
C PHE A 47 33.33 30.42 2.45
N SER A 48 32.94 30.16 3.71
CA SER A 48 31.72 30.75 4.29
C SER A 48 31.79 32.27 4.32
N ARG A 49 32.92 32.84 4.77
CA ARG A 49 33.12 34.31 4.77
C ARG A 49 33.07 34.92 3.37
N ILE A 50 33.62 34.23 2.37
CA ILE A 50 33.48 34.67 0.96
C ILE A 50 32.00 34.72 0.56
N LEU A 51 31.23 33.66 0.85
CA LEU A 51 29.80 33.63 0.54
C LEU A 51 29.02 34.73 1.27
N GLU A 52 29.35 35.02 2.53
CA GLU A 52 28.75 36.11 3.31
C GLU A 52 29.02 37.49 2.71
N VAL A 53 30.27 37.77 2.32
CA VAL A 53 30.66 39.05 1.69
C VAL A 53 29.89 39.29 0.39
N PHE A 54 29.69 38.25 -0.41
CA PHE A 54 28.95 38.33 -1.67
C PHE A 54 27.45 38.10 -1.52
N GLN A 55 26.96 37.78 -0.32
CA GLN A 55 25.55 37.43 -0.04
C GLN A 55 25.02 36.31 -0.96
N LEU A 56 25.85 35.30 -1.21
CA LEU A 56 25.52 34.18 -2.11
C LEU A 56 25.27 32.89 -1.33
N GLY A 57 24.33 32.08 -1.83
CA GLY A 57 24.21 30.69 -1.39
C GLY A 57 25.30 29.80 -1.99
N VAL A 58 25.57 28.65 -1.37
CA VAL A 58 26.48 27.63 -1.92
C VAL A 58 26.02 27.18 -3.32
N GLY A 59 24.71 27.07 -3.56
CA GLY A 59 24.16 26.72 -4.87
C GLY A 59 24.52 27.74 -5.96
N ASP A 60 24.27 29.03 -5.68
CA ASP A 60 24.45 30.14 -6.62
C ASP A 60 25.92 30.30 -7.03
N PHE A 61 26.83 30.15 -6.06
CA PHE A 61 28.26 30.21 -6.34
C PHE A 61 28.71 29.08 -7.29
N PHE A 62 28.02 27.93 -7.24
CA PHE A 62 28.38 26.75 -8.03
C PHE A 62 27.80 26.75 -9.44
N GLU A 63 26.83 27.58 -9.82
CA GLU A 63 26.13 27.51 -11.12
C GLU A 63 27.08 27.57 -12.33
N ASP A 64 28.02 28.51 -12.33
CA ASP A 64 28.94 28.77 -13.46
C ASP A 64 30.27 27.98 -13.40
N LEU A 65 30.41 27.10 -12.40
CA LEU A 65 31.66 26.38 -12.16
C LEU A 65 31.77 25.12 -13.03
N ASN A 66 32.99 24.91 -13.55
CA ASN A 66 33.36 23.72 -14.29
C ASN A 66 33.31 22.47 -13.38
N HIS A 67 33.05 21.30 -13.96
CA HIS A 67 32.93 20.04 -13.23
C HIS A 67 34.13 19.76 -12.30
N ARG A 68 35.36 20.05 -12.76
CA ARG A 68 36.58 19.83 -11.97
C ARG A 68 36.62 20.71 -10.70
N SER A 69 36.28 21.98 -10.83
CA SER A 69 36.27 22.94 -9.70
C SER A 69 35.17 22.60 -8.71
N ARG A 70 33.99 22.16 -9.20
CA ARG A 70 32.90 21.66 -8.35
C ARG A 70 33.33 20.45 -7.49
N LEU A 71 34.11 19.53 -8.06
CA LEU A 71 34.64 18.38 -7.33
C LEU A 71 35.68 18.78 -6.27
N GLN A 72 36.53 19.75 -6.56
CA GLN A 72 37.54 20.25 -5.62
C GLN A 72 36.89 20.96 -4.43
N LEU A 73 35.89 21.80 -4.67
CA LEU A 73 35.17 22.51 -3.60
C LEU A 73 34.29 21.58 -2.76
N ARG A 74 33.83 20.46 -3.32
CA ARG A 74 33.15 19.39 -2.55
C ARG A 74 34.02 18.75 -1.46
N GLN A 75 35.34 18.94 -1.51
CA GLN A 75 36.25 18.46 -0.45
C GLN A 75 36.19 19.34 0.81
N ILE A 76 35.58 20.53 0.72
CA ILE A 76 35.39 21.42 1.86
C ILE A 76 34.27 20.87 2.75
N PRO A 77 34.52 20.61 4.05
CA PRO A 77 33.56 19.94 4.94
C PRO A 77 32.18 20.61 5.05
N GLU A 78 32.11 21.93 5.08
CA GLU A 78 30.84 22.67 5.18
C GLU A 78 30.00 22.58 3.91
N VAL A 79 30.65 22.60 2.74
CA VAL A 79 29.99 22.38 1.45
C VAL A 79 29.45 20.95 1.40
N ALA A 80 30.24 19.97 1.84
CA ALA A 80 29.81 18.59 1.93
C ALA A 80 28.60 18.43 2.87
N HIS A 81 28.61 19.07 4.04
CA HIS A 81 27.50 19.01 4.99
C HIS A 81 26.22 19.67 4.47
N HIS A 82 26.33 20.82 3.79
CA HIS A 82 25.17 21.50 3.18
C HIS A 82 24.50 20.63 2.10
N PHE A 83 25.30 19.99 1.24
CA PHE A 83 24.77 19.07 0.22
C PHE A 83 24.27 17.74 0.81
N ASP A 84 24.89 17.24 1.88
CA ASP A 84 24.45 16.03 2.56
C ASP A 84 23.09 16.22 3.23
N GLN A 85 22.85 17.35 3.91
CA GLN A 85 21.54 17.65 4.49
C GLN A 85 20.42 17.68 3.43
N GLN A 86 20.66 18.31 2.28
CA GLN A 86 19.68 18.32 1.18
C GLN A 86 19.45 16.92 0.60
N LYS A 87 20.51 16.11 0.44
CA LYS A 87 20.39 14.72 -0.01
C LYS A 87 19.61 13.85 0.96
N GLN A 88 19.81 13.99 2.27
CA GLN A 88 19.14 13.17 3.28
C GLN A 88 17.62 13.36 3.26
N LEU A 89 17.12 14.57 2.99
CA LEU A 89 15.69 14.83 2.84
C LEU A 89 15.09 14.13 1.62
N ILE A 90 15.77 14.22 0.47
CA ILE A 90 15.35 13.57 -0.78
C ILE A 90 15.38 12.05 -0.63
N ILE A 91 16.46 11.49 -0.06
CA ILE A 91 16.59 10.05 0.21
C ILE A 91 15.50 9.59 1.19
N GLY A 92 15.22 10.37 2.23
CA GLY A 92 14.18 10.06 3.21
C GLY A 92 12.77 10.03 2.61
N ASN A 93 12.45 10.97 1.72
CA ASN A 93 11.17 10.98 1.01
C ASN A 93 11.06 9.81 0.03
N ARG A 94 12.12 9.51 -0.75
CA ARG A 94 12.16 8.35 -1.64
C ARG A 94 11.98 7.04 -0.88
N ARG A 95 12.67 6.87 0.25
CA ARG A 95 12.52 5.68 1.11
C ARG A 95 11.09 5.51 1.61
N ARG A 96 10.45 6.59 2.08
CA ARG A 96 9.04 6.55 2.52
C ARG A 96 8.11 6.14 1.38
N TRP A 97 8.36 6.64 0.17
CA TRP A 97 7.54 6.35 -1.00
C TRP A 97 7.68 4.90 -1.48
N LEU A 98 8.91 4.36 -1.49
CA LEU A 98 9.19 2.95 -1.78
C LEU A 98 8.57 2.02 -0.73
N LEU A 99 8.68 2.36 0.56
CA LEU A 99 8.06 1.59 1.65
C LEU A 99 6.53 1.59 1.54
N GLY A 100 5.91 2.73 1.22
CA GLY A 100 4.47 2.82 0.99
C GLY A 100 4.01 1.95 -0.19
N SER A 101 4.77 1.97 -1.29
CA SER A 101 4.48 1.14 -2.47
C SER A 101 4.63 -0.36 -2.19
N ALA A 102 5.66 -0.76 -1.43
CA ALA A 102 5.87 -2.15 -1.01
C ALA A 102 4.77 -2.64 -0.07
N LEU A 103 4.31 -1.79 0.85
CA LEU A 103 3.19 -2.10 1.74
C LEU A 103 1.90 -2.34 0.96
N LEU A 104 1.61 -1.50 -0.05
CA LEU A 104 0.45 -1.67 -0.93
C LEU A 104 0.48 -3.00 -1.68
N LEU A 105 1.66 -3.43 -2.16
CA LEU A 105 1.84 -4.73 -2.79
C LEU A 105 1.54 -5.88 -1.82
N ALA A 106 2.07 -5.80 -0.59
CA ALA A 106 1.86 -6.83 0.42
C ALA A 106 0.38 -6.96 0.81
N ILE A 107 -0.29 -5.83 1.05
CA ILE A 107 -1.73 -5.79 1.36
C ILE A 107 -2.55 -6.30 0.17
N GLY A 108 -2.21 -5.87 -1.05
CA GLY A 108 -2.89 -6.31 -2.26
C GLY A 108 -2.81 -7.83 -2.46
N ALA A 109 -1.62 -8.42 -2.29
CA ALA A 109 -1.43 -9.87 -2.37
C ALA A 109 -2.22 -10.63 -1.30
N ALA A 110 -2.24 -10.13 -0.06
CA ALA A 110 -3.00 -10.72 1.03
C ALA A 110 -4.52 -10.73 0.74
N LEU A 111 -5.06 -9.64 0.20
CA LEU A 111 -6.48 -9.55 -0.15
C LEU A 111 -6.87 -10.45 -1.32
N ILE A 112 -6.00 -10.58 -2.33
CA ILE A 112 -6.21 -11.53 -3.43
C ILE A 112 -6.30 -12.95 -2.88
N TYR A 113 -5.34 -13.34 -2.03
CA TYR A 113 -5.33 -14.67 -1.41
C TYR A 113 -6.57 -14.91 -0.54
N SER A 114 -6.96 -13.92 0.26
CA SER A 114 -8.14 -14.00 1.14
C SER A 114 -9.45 -14.12 0.34
N GLY A 115 -9.59 -13.38 -0.76
CA GLY A 115 -10.73 -13.50 -1.66
C GLY A 115 -10.80 -14.85 -2.37
N ALA A 116 -9.65 -15.38 -2.80
CA ALA A 116 -9.56 -16.69 -3.47
C ALA A 116 -9.92 -17.86 -2.54
N THR A 117 -9.50 -17.79 -1.28
CA THR A 117 -9.79 -18.81 -0.26
C THR A 117 -11.20 -18.69 0.35
N LYS A 118 -12.00 -17.70 -0.09
CA LYS A 118 -13.38 -17.46 0.38
C LYS A 118 -13.47 -17.28 1.89
N LEU A 119 -12.46 -16.64 2.49
CA LEU A 119 -12.29 -16.52 3.94
C LEU A 119 -13.45 -15.75 4.62
N PHE A 120 -13.99 -14.73 3.95
CA PHE A 120 -15.00 -13.83 4.54
C PHE A 120 -16.41 -14.39 4.51
N VAL A 121 -16.82 -14.96 3.37
CA VAL A 121 -18.16 -15.52 3.19
C VAL A 121 -18.04 -16.97 2.74
N PRO A 122 -18.52 -17.95 3.53
CA PRO A 122 -18.44 -19.35 3.16
C PRO A 122 -19.24 -19.60 1.88
N ALA A 123 -18.64 -20.36 0.96
CA ALA A 123 -19.27 -20.73 -0.30
C ALA A 123 -20.42 -21.74 -0.12
N ILE A 124 -20.36 -22.53 0.94
CA ILE A 124 -21.28 -23.64 1.13
C ILE A 124 -22.57 -23.12 1.74
N VAL A 125 -23.66 -23.33 1.00
CA VAL A 125 -25.01 -23.05 1.46
C VAL A 125 -25.75 -24.38 1.53
N TYR A 126 -26.35 -24.65 2.69
CA TYR A 126 -27.14 -25.85 2.94
C TYR A 126 -28.60 -25.54 2.70
N GLN A 127 -29.23 -26.35 1.86
CA GLN A 127 -30.66 -26.27 1.60
C GLN A 127 -31.35 -27.42 2.33
N TYR A 128 -32.33 -27.04 3.14
CA TYR A 128 -33.17 -27.93 3.90
C TYR A 128 -34.61 -27.86 3.37
N MET A 129 -35.33 -28.96 3.52
CA MET A 129 -36.71 -29.10 3.11
C MET A 129 -37.50 -29.74 4.24
N SER A 130 -38.64 -29.16 4.56
CA SER A 130 -39.64 -29.77 5.45
C SER A 130 -40.87 -30.11 4.63
N HIS A 131 -41.45 -31.28 4.86
CA HIS A 131 -42.65 -31.73 4.14
C HIS A 131 -43.97 -31.23 4.78
N GLY A 132 -43.94 -30.75 6.03
CA GLY A 132 -45.15 -30.29 6.71
C GLY A 132 -44.99 -30.13 8.22
N ILE A 133 -46.09 -29.74 8.88
CA ILE A 133 -46.15 -29.55 10.34
C ILE A 133 -46.52 -30.87 11.02
N VAL A 134 -45.71 -31.27 12.00
CA VAL A 134 -45.94 -32.42 12.87
C VAL A 134 -46.63 -31.94 14.15
N ALA A 135 -47.81 -32.49 14.44
CA ALA A 135 -48.61 -32.10 15.60
C ALA A 135 -48.01 -32.63 16.91
N GLU A 136 -48.39 -32.05 18.05
CA GLU A 136 -47.94 -32.51 19.36
C GLU A 136 -48.40 -33.95 19.63
N GLY A 137 -47.45 -34.83 19.96
CA GLY A 137 -47.70 -36.27 20.19
C GLY A 137 -47.42 -37.18 18.98
N GLU A 138 -47.20 -36.62 17.79
CA GLU A 138 -46.77 -37.38 16.61
C GLU A 138 -45.23 -37.57 16.59
N PRO A 139 -44.72 -38.64 15.94
CA PRO A 139 -43.28 -38.82 15.78
C PRO A 139 -42.68 -37.69 14.94
N LYS A 140 -41.57 -37.09 15.39
CA LYS A 140 -40.95 -35.94 14.71
C LYS A 140 -40.52 -36.25 13.27
N GLU A 141 -40.24 -37.50 12.93
CA GLU A 141 -39.88 -37.90 11.56
C GLU A 141 -41.07 -38.49 10.78
N LEU A 142 -42.31 -38.12 11.12
CA LEU A 142 -43.55 -38.63 10.51
C LEU A 142 -43.52 -38.65 8.96
N PHE A 143 -42.99 -37.58 8.36
CA PHE A 143 -42.97 -37.42 6.90
C PHE A 143 -41.83 -38.17 6.18
N SER A 144 -40.90 -38.80 6.90
CA SER A 144 -39.83 -39.62 6.29
C SER A 144 -40.38 -40.80 5.48
N ILE A 145 -41.60 -41.26 5.78
CA ILE A 145 -42.31 -42.33 5.07
C ILE A 145 -42.57 -41.98 3.59
N LEU A 146 -42.62 -40.68 3.23
CA LEU A 146 -42.82 -40.23 1.85
C LEU A 146 -41.68 -40.64 0.91
N GLU A 147 -40.47 -40.82 1.43
CA GLU A 147 -39.28 -41.21 0.64
C GLU A 147 -39.16 -42.74 0.45
N LEU A 148 -39.95 -43.54 1.16
CA LEU A 148 -39.90 -45.01 1.14
C LEU A 148 -40.88 -45.61 0.12
N SER A 149 -40.52 -46.77 -0.43
CA SER A 149 -41.45 -47.60 -1.20
C SER A 149 -42.52 -48.17 -0.26
N CYS A 150 -43.80 -47.99 -0.59
CA CYS A 150 -44.90 -48.43 0.26
C CYS A 150 -45.46 -49.78 -0.21
N THR A 151 -45.88 -50.62 0.74
CA THR A 151 -46.67 -51.84 0.50
C THR A 151 -47.79 -51.94 1.54
N GLY A 152 -48.98 -52.37 1.13
CA GLY A 152 -50.13 -52.57 2.02
C GLY A 152 -50.53 -51.32 2.83
N SER A 153 -50.71 -51.49 4.15
CA SER A 153 -51.15 -50.43 5.07
C SER A 153 -50.22 -49.22 5.18
N ALA A 154 -48.95 -49.35 4.75
CA ALA A 154 -48.03 -48.22 4.67
C ALA A 154 -48.44 -47.22 3.57
N CYS A 155 -49.10 -47.68 2.49
CA CYS A 155 -49.59 -46.79 1.43
C CYS A 155 -50.83 -45.98 1.89
N GLU A 156 -51.71 -46.56 2.70
CA GLU A 156 -52.86 -45.84 3.28
C GLU A 156 -52.40 -44.72 4.21
N ARG A 157 -51.39 -45.00 5.05
CA ARG A 157 -50.77 -44.01 5.92
C ARG A 157 -50.00 -42.93 5.14
N ARG A 158 -49.43 -43.29 3.99
CA ARG A 158 -48.78 -42.33 3.09
C ARG A 158 -49.81 -41.39 2.45
N ALA A 159 -50.92 -41.92 1.94
CA ALA A 159 -51.97 -41.12 1.31
C ALA A 159 -52.56 -40.07 2.28
N SER A 160 -52.76 -40.42 3.56
CA SER A 160 -53.23 -39.45 4.57
C SER A 160 -52.19 -38.39 4.96
N LEU A 161 -50.90 -38.68 4.76
CA LEU A 161 -49.82 -37.69 4.93
C LEU A 161 -49.65 -36.81 3.69
N GLU A 162 -49.94 -37.32 2.48
CA GLU A 162 -49.88 -36.55 1.24
C GLU A 162 -50.87 -35.38 1.24
N GLU A 163 -52.06 -35.56 1.84
CA GLU A 163 -53.04 -34.47 2.03
C GLU A 163 -52.57 -33.39 3.02
N ARG A 164 -51.58 -33.70 3.88
CA ARG A 164 -51.01 -32.80 4.90
C ARG A 164 -49.69 -32.15 4.45
N ILE A 165 -49.27 -32.34 3.19
CA ILE A 165 -48.01 -31.80 2.68
C ILE A 165 -48.09 -30.27 2.60
N ASP A 166 -47.14 -29.62 3.24
CA ASP A 166 -46.89 -28.19 3.14
C ASP A 166 -45.37 -27.97 3.11
N GLU A 167 -44.83 -27.96 1.89
CA GLU A 167 -43.38 -27.90 1.67
C GLU A 167 -42.82 -26.53 2.03
N ASP A 168 -41.76 -26.53 2.85
CA ASP A 168 -40.98 -25.32 3.13
C ASP A 168 -39.49 -25.55 2.95
N PHE A 169 -38.82 -24.53 2.42
CA PHE A 169 -37.41 -24.56 2.08
C PHE A 169 -36.63 -23.56 2.93
N LEU A 170 -35.70 -24.06 3.72
CA LEU A 170 -34.80 -23.24 4.50
C LEU A 170 -33.39 -23.27 3.93
N THR A 171 -32.84 -22.08 3.67
CA THR A 171 -31.47 -21.91 3.20
C THR A 171 -30.61 -21.35 4.33
N THR A 172 -29.55 -22.07 4.71
CA THR A 172 -28.65 -21.68 5.80
C THR A 172 -27.18 -21.81 5.41
N ARG A 173 -26.34 -20.88 5.91
CA ARG A 173 -24.88 -20.91 5.72
C ARG A 173 -24.14 -21.77 6.75
N ARG A 174 -24.82 -22.14 7.85
CA ARG A 174 -24.27 -22.97 8.91
C ARG A 174 -24.87 -24.37 8.82
N PHE A 175 -24.02 -25.37 8.94
CA PHE A 175 -24.48 -26.76 9.04
C PHE A 175 -25.26 -26.95 10.34
N ARG A 176 -26.52 -27.37 10.25
CA ARG A 176 -27.42 -27.61 11.39
C ARG A 176 -27.64 -29.10 11.68
N GLY A 177 -26.84 -29.98 11.08
CA GLY A 177 -27.08 -31.42 11.05
C GLY A 177 -27.81 -31.86 9.78
N ASP A 178 -28.02 -33.16 9.64
CA ASP A 178 -28.77 -33.72 8.50
C ASP A 178 -30.28 -33.60 8.68
N VAL A 179 -30.73 -33.65 9.95
CA VAL A 179 -32.12 -33.44 10.35
C VAL A 179 -32.14 -32.54 11.58
N PHE A 180 -33.03 -31.54 11.60
CA PHE A 180 -33.26 -30.72 12.80
C PHE A 180 -34.70 -30.20 12.86
N ASN A 181 -35.14 -29.82 14.06
CA ASN A 181 -36.53 -29.43 14.33
C ASN A 181 -36.64 -27.95 14.72
N ILE A 182 -37.68 -27.27 14.21
CA ILE A 182 -38.04 -25.91 14.60
C ILE A 182 -39.48 -25.92 15.13
N PRO A 183 -39.76 -25.41 16.36
CA PRO A 183 -41.12 -25.25 16.84
C PRO A 183 -41.85 -24.16 16.02
N VAL A 184 -43.09 -24.44 15.62
CA VAL A 184 -43.96 -23.51 14.86
C VAL A 184 -45.37 -23.53 15.45
N GLU A 185 -46.22 -22.57 15.07
CA GLU A 185 -47.61 -22.57 15.49
C GLU A 185 -48.31 -23.86 15.02
N GLY A 186 -48.91 -24.61 15.94
CA GLY A 186 -49.54 -25.91 15.66
C GLY A 186 -48.63 -27.16 15.79
N GLY A 187 -47.35 -27.00 16.18
CA GLY A 187 -46.48 -28.13 16.49
C GLY A 187 -44.99 -27.89 16.18
N SER A 188 -44.38 -28.75 15.36
CA SER A 188 -42.99 -28.58 14.94
C SER A 188 -42.76 -28.95 13.49
N ARG A 189 -41.81 -28.28 12.83
CA ARG A 189 -41.33 -28.61 11.49
C ARG A 189 -39.98 -29.29 11.55
N THR A 190 -39.90 -30.45 10.90
CA THR A 190 -38.68 -31.25 10.75
C THR A 190 -38.06 -30.95 9.40
N TYR A 191 -36.83 -30.48 9.39
CA TYR A 191 -36.09 -30.10 8.19
C TYR A 191 -35.05 -31.16 7.86
N TYR A 192 -35.11 -31.68 6.63
CA TYR A 192 -34.17 -32.65 6.08
C TYR A 192 -33.21 -31.96 5.10
N ARG A 193 -31.93 -32.29 5.16
CA ARG A 193 -30.92 -31.73 4.25
C ARG A 193 -31.13 -32.29 2.83
N LYS A 194 -31.61 -31.44 1.92
CA LYS A 194 -31.86 -31.82 0.51
C LYS A 194 -30.59 -31.78 -0.32
N THR A 195 -29.85 -30.68 -0.25
CA THR A 195 -28.61 -30.50 -1.01
C THR A 195 -27.69 -29.47 -0.36
N SER A 196 -26.41 -29.52 -0.69
CA SER A 196 -25.46 -28.46 -0.41
C SER A 196 -25.03 -27.83 -1.75
N ARG A 197 -25.27 -26.52 -1.90
CA ARG A 197 -24.86 -25.78 -3.09
C ARG A 197 -23.65 -24.93 -2.76
N SER A 198 -22.59 -25.10 -3.54
CA SER A 198 -21.48 -24.15 -3.56
C SER A 198 -21.95 -22.91 -4.32
N THR A 199 -22.20 -21.84 -3.59
CA THR A 199 -22.42 -20.50 -4.16
C THR A 199 -21.07 -19.79 -4.18
N ASP A 200 -20.85 -18.93 -5.17
CA ASP A 200 -19.70 -18.02 -5.20
C ASP A 200 -20.16 -16.63 -4.76
N PRO A 201 -19.97 -16.25 -3.48
CA PRO A 201 -20.37 -14.93 -3.01
C PRO A 201 -19.60 -13.85 -3.75
N TRP A 202 -20.30 -12.85 -4.27
CA TRP A 202 -19.67 -11.73 -4.99
C TRP A 202 -18.71 -10.93 -4.09
N GLN A 203 -18.94 -10.95 -2.77
CA GLN A 203 -18.11 -10.26 -1.77
C GLN A 203 -16.66 -10.75 -1.82
N ASN A 204 -16.43 -12.06 -1.93
CA ASN A 204 -15.09 -12.63 -2.00
C ASN A 204 -14.37 -12.19 -3.29
N LYS A 205 -15.12 -12.10 -4.41
CA LYS A 205 -14.61 -11.59 -5.69
C LYS A 205 -14.29 -10.10 -5.62
N ALA A 206 -15.13 -9.32 -4.94
CA ALA A 206 -14.90 -7.88 -4.74
C ALA A 206 -13.65 -7.61 -3.89
N VAL A 207 -13.44 -8.37 -2.82
CA VAL A 207 -12.21 -8.29 -2.00
C VAL A 207 -10.98 -8.63 -2.84
N ALA A 208 -11.02 -9.69 -3.64
CA ALA A 208 -9.91 -10.04 -4.52
C ALA A 208 -9.64 -8.93 -5.56
N ALA A 209 -10.68 -8.34 -6.15
CA ALA A 209 -10.56 -7.24 -7.11
C ALA A 209 -9.93 -5.99 -6.49
N PHE A 210 -10.31 -5.66 -5.25
CA PHE A 210 -9.66 -4.55 -4.52
C PHE A 210 -8.18 -4.86 -4.24
N GLY A 211 -7.86 -6.11 -3.91
CA GLY A 211 -6.48 -6.56 -3.78
C GLY A 211 -5.66 -6.35 -5.06
N VAL A 212 -6.22 -6.68 -6.23
CA VAL A 212 -5.59 -6.43 -7.54
C VAL A 212 -5.37 -4.94 -7.79
N LEU A 213 -6.33 -4.09 -7.45
CA LEU A 213 -6.16 -2.63 -7.59
C LEU A 213 -4.98 -2.12 -6.77
N LEU A 214 -4.85 -2.54 -5.51
CA LEU A 214 -3.74 -2.13 -4.65
C LEU A 214 -2.39 -2.63 -5.15
N THR A 215 -2.31 -3.85 -5.72
CA THR A 215 -1.05 -4.33 -6.28
C THR A 215 -0.64 -3.51 -7.50
N PHE A 216 -1.58 -3.16 -8.38
CA PHE A 216 -1.31 -2.26 -9.51
C PHE A 216 -0.83 -0.89 -9.04
N LEU A 217 -1.49 -0.30 -8.04
CA LEU A 217 -1.06 0.98 -7.47
C LEU A 217 0.36 0.89 -6.90
N GLY A 218 0.69 -0.17 -6.15
CA GLY A 218 2.04 -0.41 -5.65
C GLY A 218 3.10 -0.56 -6.76
N LEU A 219 2.79 -1.29 -7.84
CA LEU A 219 3.69 -1.42 -9.00
C LEU A 219 3.89 -0.08 -9.72
N THR A 220 2.81 0.67 -9.96
CA THR A 220 2.89 1.99 -10.59
C THR A 220 3.66 2.98 -9.73
N GLY A 221 3.54 2.89 -8.41
CA GLY A 221 4.36 3.61 -7.45
C GLY A 221 5.85 3.37 -7.73
N ILE A 222 6.31 2.13 -7.59
CA ILE A 222 7.73 1.80 -7.84
C ILE A 222 8.21 2.22 -9.25
N ALA A 223 7.38 2.04 -10.27
CA ALA A 223 7.72 2.43 -11.64
C ALA A 223 7.88 3.95 -11.83
N LEU A 224 7.00 4.74 -11.21
CA LEU A 224 7.08 6.21 -11.26
C LEU A 224 8.30 6.73 -10.50
N GLU A 225 8.68 6.10 -9.38
CA GLU A 225 9.89 6.44 -8.61
C GLU A 225 11.12 6.26 -9.48
N LYS A 226 11.21 5.10 -10.14
CA LYS A 226 12.30 4.75 -11.05
C LYS A 226 12.36 5.68 -12.26
N LYS A 227 11.21 6.19 -12.71
CA LYS A 227 11.14 7.14 -13.84
C LYS A 227 11.58 8.53 -13.39
N LEU A 228 11.08 9.03 -12.26
CA LEU A 228 11.45 10.34 -11.70
C LEU A 228 12.93 10.41 -11.33
N SER A 229 13.47 9.34 -10.72
CA SER A 229 14.90 9.27 -10.35
C SER A 229 15.87 9.21 -11.54
N ARG A 230 15.39 8.99 -12.77
CA ARG A 230 16.20 9.10 -13.99
C ARG A 230 16.29 10.53 -14.54
N PHE A 231 15.38 11.42 -14.12
CA PHE A 231 15.36 12.82 -14.55
C PHE A 231 16.04 13.76 -13.55
N GLU A 232 16.33 13.30 -12.33
CA GLU A 232 17.16 13.98 -11.32
C GLU A 232 18.63 13.53 -11.40
#